data_AF-A0A831KUI1-F1
#
_entry.id   AF-A0A831KUI1-F1
#
_cell.length_a   1.000
_cell.length_b   1.000
_cell.length_c   1.000
_cell.angle_alpha   90.00
_cell.angle_beta   90.00
_cell.angle_gamma   90.00
#
_symmetry.space_group_name_H-M   'P 1'
#
loop_
_entity.id
_entity.type
_entity.pdbx_description
1 polymer ?
#
loop_
_entity_poly.entity_id
_entity_poly.type
_entity_poly.pdbx_seq_one_letter_code
_entity_poly.pdbx_strand_id
1 'polypeptide(L)'
;MGTLTISISDELEKKLRSFVIEMYGSSRGGISRVIEDALKTYFSKFEKKKRVFRAYRGEEFVAEAQNLEELAKILRDKNVDPRSVKIISSETVKPVARMGLR
;
A
#
# COMPACT_ATOMS: atom_id res chain seq x y z
N MET A 1 -16.03 5.28 -16.73
CA MET A 1 -15.13 6.45 -16.65
C MET A 1 -15.71 7.41 -15.64
N GLY A 2 -15.00 7.71 -14.56
CA GLY A 2 -15.36 8.81 -13.65
C GLY A 2 -14.74 10.12 -14.14
N THR A 3 -15.44 11.23 -13.99
CA THR A 3 -14.90 12.56 -14.32
C THR A 3 -14.33 13.19 -13.06
N LEU A 4 -13.09 13.65 -13.14
CA LEU A 4 -12.40 14.34 -12.05
C LEU A 4 -11.95 15.72 -12.54
N THR A 5 -12.37 16.77 -11.85
CA THR A 5 -11.89 18.14 -12.07
C THR A 5 -10.91 18.49 -10.97
N ILE A 6 -9.69 18.85 -11.34
CA ILE A 6 -8.63 19.25 -10.40
C ILE A 6 -8.10 20.63 -10.77
N SER A 7 -7.71 21.39 -9.76
CA SER A 7 -6.94 22.62 -9.94
C SER A 7 -5.47 22.33 -9.63
N ILE A 8 -4.59 22.64 -10.55
CA ILE A 8 -3.13 22.50 -10.41
C ILE A 8 -2.47 23.82 -10.81
N SER A 9 -1.21 24.00 -10.42
CA SER A 9 -0.47 25.21 -10.82
C SER A 9 -0.23 25.24 -12.34
N ASP A 10 -0.24 26.44 -12.91
CA ASP A 10 -0.02 26.66 -14.34
C ASP A 10 1.31 26.08 -14.82
N GLU A 11 2.35 26.11 -13.96
CA GLU A 11 3.66 25.53 -14.29
C GLU A 11 3.58 24.01 -14.45
N LEU A 12 2.82 23.34 -13.59
CA LEU A 12 2.64 21.89 -13.64
C LEU A 12 1.78 21.49 -14.84
N GLU A 13 0.74 22.27 -15.13
CA GLU A 13 -0.14 22.06 -16.28
C GLU A 13 0.62 22.15 -17.60
N LYS A 14 1.48 23.17 -17.74
CA LYS A 14 2.37 23.33 -18.90
C LYS A 14 3.32 22.15 -19.05
N LYS A 15 4.00 21.74 -17.97
CA LYS A 15 4.91 20.59 -17.99
C LYS A 15 4.20 19.31 -18.40
N LEU A 16 2.99 19.08 -17.85
CA LEU A 16 2.18 17.90 -18.20
C LEU A 16 1.81 17.91 -19.69
N ARG A 17 1.39 19.05 -20.22
CA ARG A 17 1.06 19.16 -21.66
C ARG A 17 2.26 18.90 -22.55
N SER A 18 3.41 19.52 -22.27
CA SER A 18 4.63 19.30 -23.05
C SER A 18 5.03 17.82 -23.03
N PHE A 19 5.01 17.18 -21.87
CA PHE A 19 5.32 15.77 -21.72
C PHE A 19 4.37 14.86 -22.52
N VAL A 20 3.07 15.16 -22.50
CA VAL A 20 2.07 14.38 -23.27
C VAL A 20 2.29 14.52 -24.77
N ILE A 21 2.60 15.73 -25.25
CA ILE A 21 2.87 16.00 -26.67
C ILE A 21 4.10 15.23 -27.14
N GLU A 22 5.18 15.23 -26.34
CA GLU A 22 6.41 14.48 -26.67
C GLU A 22 6.20 12.97 -26.71
N MET A 23 5.43 12.42 -25.76
CA MET A 23 5.27 10.97 -25.62
C MET A 23 4.19 10.37 -26.52
N TYR A 24 3.09 11.09 -26.76
CA TYR A 24 1.89 10.55 -27.41
C TYR A 24 1.40 11.39 -28.61
N GLY A 25 2.13 12.45 -28.97
CA GLY A 25 1.73 13.42 -29.99
C GLY A 25 0.46 14.19 -29.61
N SER A 26 -0.10 14.90 -30.59
CA SER A 26 -1.34 15.71 -30.42
C SER A 26 -2.63 14.88 -30.38
N SER A 27 -2.60 13.69 -29.76
CA SER A 27 -3.75 12.80 -29.71
C SER A 27 -4.78 13.24 -28.65
N ARG A 28 -6.07 13.26 -29.03
CA ARG A 28 -7.16 13.50 -28.06
C ARG A 28 -7.14 12.40 -27.00
N GLY A 29 -7.03 12.79 -25.73
CA GLY A 29 -7.07 11.87 -24.59
C GLY A 29 -5.71 11.50 -23.99
N GLY A 30 -4.59 12.00 -24.52
CA GLY A 30 -3.24 11.72 -23.98
C GLY A 30 -3.09 12.13 -22.52
N ILE A 31 -3.64 13.27 -22.12
CA ILE A 31 -3.59 13.75 -20.73
C ILE A 31 -4.34 12.78 -19.80
N SER A 32 -5.55 12.37 -20.17
CA SER A 32 -6.34 11.44 -19.36
C SER A 32 -5.63 10.10 -19.17
N ARG A 33 -5.01 9.57 -20.23
CA ARG A 33 -4.24 8.32 -20.16
C ARG A 33 -3.03 8.46 -19.22
N VAL A 34 -2.24 9.53 -19.35
CA VAL A 34 -1.06 9.76 -18.50
C VAL A 34 -1.46 9.90 -17.02
N ILE A 35 -2.53 10.63 -16.73
CA ILE A 35 -3.02 10.77 -15.36
C ILE A 35 -3.51 9.43 -14.81
N GLU A 36 -4.24 8.64 -15.62
CA GLU A 36 -4.70 7.32 -15.22
C GLU A 36 -3.52 6.38 -14.89
N ASP A 37 -2.50 6.34 -15.75
CA ASP A 37 -1.31 5.50 -15.54
C ASP A 37 -0.47 5.97 -14.35
N ALA A 38 -0.35 7.28 -14.15
CA ALA A 38 0.33 7.86 -12.99
C ALA A 38 -0.40 7.49 -11.69
N LEU A 39 -1.73 7.56 -11.65
CA LEU A 39 -2.52 7.17 -10.49
C LEU A 39 -2.43 5.66 -10.22
N LYS A 40 -2.54 4.82 -11.25
CA LYS A 40 -2.33 3.36 -11.13
C LYS A 40 -0.96 3.05 -10.54
N THR A 41 0.08 3.70 -11.06
CA THR A 41 1.46 3.53 -10.57
C THR A 41 1.61 4.03 -9.15
N TYR A 42 1.02 5.18 -8.81
CA TYR A 42 1.03 5.76 -7.48
C TYR A 42 0.37 4.81 -6.48
N PHE A 43 -0.87 4.36 -6.74
CA PHE A 43 -1.57 3.42 -5.88
C PHE A 43 -0.84 2.08 -5.77
N SER A 44 -0.25 1.57 -6.85
CA SER A 44 0.57 0.36 -6.82
C SER A 44 1.76 0.45 -5.85
N LYS A 45 2.31 1.65 -5.63
CA LYS A 45 3.38 1.86 -4.62
C LYS A 45 2.86 1.68 -3.19
N PHE A 46 1.59 2.02 -2.92
CA PHE A 46 0.96 1.83 -1.62
C PHE A 46 0.38 0.43 -1.43
N GLU A 47 -0.04 -0.23 -2.51
CA GLU A 47 -0.51 -1.62 -2.46
C GLU A 47 0.62 -2.62 -2.15
N LYS A 48 1.88 -2.28 -2.47
CA LYS A 48 3.05 -3.16 -2.26
C LYS A 48 3.47 -3.38 -0.80
N LYS A 49 2.72 -2.87 0.17
CA LYS A 49 2.96 -3.13 1.60
C LYS A 49 1.68 -3.48 2.33
N LYS A 50 0.84 -4.37 1.77
CA LYS A 50 -0.12 -5.09 2.61
C LYS A 50 0.68 -5.96 3.59
N ARG A 51 0.98 -5.37 4.74
CA ARG A 51 1.67 -6.02 5.85
C ARG A 51 0.74 -7.12 6.36
N VAL A 52 1.00 -8.35 5.96
CA VAL A 52 0.20 -9.49 6.38
C VAL A 52 0.75 -9.98 7.71
N PHE A 53 -0.15 -10.17 8.66
CA PHE A 53 0.15 -10.72 9.97
C PHE A 53 -0.31 -12.17 9.98
N ARG A 54 0.62 -13.08 10.24
CA ARG A 54 0.38 -14.52 10.34
C ARG A 54 0.49 -14.93 11.80
N ALA A 55 -0.53 -15.58 12.33
CA ALA A 55 -0.53 -16.18 13.66
C ALA A 55 -0.17 -17.66 13.56
N TYR A 56 0.85 -18.06 14.31
CA TYR A 56 1.28 -19.45 14.46
C TYR A 56 1.15 -19.90 15.92
N ARG A 57 0.67 -21.12 16.15
CA ARG A 57 0.74 -21.78 17.46
C ARG A 57 1.83 -22.84 17.38
N GLY A 58 3.04 -22.50 17.81
CA GLY A 58 4.21 -23.34 17.54
C GLY A 58 4.51 -23.35 16.03
N GLU A 59 4.37 -24.52 15.40
CA GLU A 59 4.53 -24.71 13.95
C GLU A 59 3.18 -24.67 13.19
N GLU A 60 2.06 -24.68 13.91
CA GLU A 60 0.73 -24.72 13.30
C GLU A 60 0.27 -23.32 12.86
N PHE A 61 -0.13 -23.19 11.60
CA PHE A 61 -0.72 -21.97 11.07
C PHE A 61 -2.17 -21.81 11.54
N VAL A 62 -2.47 -20.73 12.26
CA VAL A 62 -3.81 -20.50 12.83
C VAL A 62 -4.62 -19.55 11.96
N ALA A 63 -4.05 -18.42 11.55
CA ALA A 63 -4.75 -17.38 10.81
C ALA A 63 -3.79 -16.39 10.12
N GLU A 64 -4.27 -15.71 9.08
CA GLU A 64 -3.60 -14.59 8.41
C GLU A 64 -4.60 -13.42 8.26
N ALA A 65 -4.12 -12.19 8.40
CA ALA A 65 -4.91 -10.99 8.14
C ALA A 65 -4.05 -9.81 7.67
N GLN A 66 -4.67 -8.80 7.08
CA GLN A 66 -3.99 -7.60 6.58
C GLN A 66 -3.71 -6.56 7.68
N ASN A 67 -4.34 -6.70 8.85
CA ASN A 67 -4.11 -5.87 10.03
C ASN A 67 -4.26 -6.70 11.32
N LEU A 68 -3.72 -6.18 12.43
CA LEU A 68 -3.76 -6.87 13.74
C LEU A 68 -5.18 -6.96 14.31
N GLU A 69 -6.06 -6.02 13.97
CA GLU A 69 -7.42 -5.97 14.48
C GLU A 69 -8.31 -7.08 13.89
N GLU A 70 -8.23 -7.28 12.57
CA GLU A 70 -8.81 -8.42 11.86
C GLU A 70 -8.23 -9.73 12.39
N LEU A 71 -6.91 -9.80 12.59
CA LEU A 71 -6.29 -11.00 13.14
C LEU A 71 -6.85 -11.32 14.54
N ALA A 72 -6.97 -10.31 15.41
CA ALA A 72 -7.54 -10.48 16.75
C ALA A 72 -9.02 -10.88 16.72
N LYS A 73 -9.79 -10.43 15.72
CA LYS A 73 -11.16 -10.88 15.51
C LYS A 73 -11.21 -12.35 15.12
N ILE A 74 -10.40 -12.76 14.13
CA ILE A 74 -10.30 -14.16 13.68
C ILE A 74 -9.86 -15.08 14.82
N LEU A 75 -8.90 -14.66 15.65
CA LEU A 75 -8.44 -15.46 16.80
C LEU A 75 -9.53 -15.60 17.87
N ARG A 76 -10.29 -14.54 18.16
CA ARG A 76 -11.44 -14.61 19.07
C ARG A 76 -12.53 -15.53 18.56
N ASP A 77 -12.86 -15.43 17.28
CA ASP A 77 -13.87 -16.28 16.64
C ASP A 77 -13.45 -17.76 16.64
N LYS A 78 -12.14 -18.04 16.57
CA LYS A 78 -11.55 -19.38 16.70
C LYS A 78 -11.31 -19.81 18.15
N ASN A 79 -11.68 -18.99 19.13
CA ASN A 79 -11.46 -19.21 20.56
C ASN A 79 -9.98 -19.48 20.92
N VAL A 80 -9.06 -18.81 20.21
CA VAL A 80 -7.61 -18.91 20.39
C VAL A 80 -7.12 -17.70 21.17
N ASP A 81 -6.44 -17.92 22.31
CA ASP A 81 -5.86 -16.83 23.08
C ASP A 81 -4.70 -16.16 22.29
N PRO A 82 -4.74 -14.84 22.06
CA PRO A 82 -3.68 -14.09 21.40
C PRO A 82 -2.29 -14.25 22.04
N ARG A 83 -2.21 -14.55 23.35
CA ARG A 83 -0.95 -14.80 24.07
C ARG A 83 -0.37 -16.18 23.78
N SER A 84 -1.18 -17.11 23.29
CA SER A 84 -0.77 -18.46 22.93
C SER A 84 -0.20 -18.58 21.52
N VAL A 85 -0.24 -17.50 20.73
CA VAL A 85 0.18 -17.49 19.32
C VAL A 85 1.33 -16.51 19.08
N LYS A 86 2.26 -16.91 18.22
CA LYS A 86 3.34 -16.07 17.70
C LYS A 86 2.85 -15.39 16.43
N ILE A 87 2.81 -14.05 16.45
CA ILE A 87 2.39 -13.24 15.32
C ILE A 87 3.63 -12.76 14.56
N ILE A 88 3.72 -13.08 13.27
CA ILE A 88 4.81 -12.70 12.38
C ILE A 88 4.26 -11.76 11.32
N SER A 89 4.85 -10.57 11.17
CA SER A 89 4.52 -9.69 10.05
C SER A 89 5.40 -9.98 8.84
N SER A 90 4.82 -9.96 7.64
CA SER A 90 5.55 -10.13 6.38
C SER A 90 6.64 -9.07 6.15
N GLU A 91 6.45 -7.86 6.68
CA GLU A 91 7.50 -6.85 6.71
C GLU A 91 8.48 -7.09 7.86
N THR A 92 9.78 -7.11 7.54
CA THR A 92 10.85 -7.05 8.51
C THR A 92 10.81 -5.69 9.20
N VAL A 93 10.37 -5.66 10.46
CA VAL A 93 10.52 -4.47 11.29
C VAL A 93 12.02 -4.23 11.41
N LYS A 94 12.53 -3.12 10.86
CA LYS A 94 13.93 -2.73 11.07
C LYS A 94 14.18 -2.76 12.58
N PRO A 95 15.16 -3.54 13.08
CA PRO A 95 15.44 -3.56 14.50
C PRO A 95 15.75 -2.13 14.94
N VAL A 96 14.96 -1.59 15.87
CA VAL A 96 15.26 -0.31 16.50
C VAL A 96 16.51 -0.56 17.33
N ALA A 97 17.67 -0.16 16.83
CA ALA A 97 18.91 -0.19 17.58
C ALA A 97 18.74 0.74 18.78
N ARG A 98 18.41 0.17 19.95
CA ARG A 98 18.46 0.90 21.21
C ARG A 98 19.94 0.97 21.58
N MET A 99 20.58 2.07 21.21
CA MET A 99 21.90 2.39 21.75
C MET A 99 21.70 2.63 23.24
N GLY A 100 22.14 1.68 24.07
CA GLY A 100 22.16 1.88 25.52
C GLY A 100 23.01 3.10 25.84
N LEU A 101 22.49 4.00 26.67
CA LEU A 101 23.34 4.95 27.40
C LEU A 101 24.21 4.11 28.34
N ARG A 102 25.50 4.05 28.04
CA ARG A 102 26.53 3.52 28.94
C ARG A 102 26.89 4.58 29.98
#